data_AF-A0A833CG75-F1
#
_entry.id   AF-A0A833CG75-F1
#
_cell.length_a   1.000
_cell.length_b   1.000
_cell.length_c   1.000
_cell.angle_alpha   90.00
_cell.angle_beta   90.00
_cell.angle_gamma   90.00
#
_symmetry.space_group_name_H-M   'P 1'
#
loop_
_entity.id
_entity.type
_entity.pdbx_description
1 polymer ?
#
loop_
_entity_poly.entity_id
_entity_poly.type
_entity_poly.pdbx_seq_one_letter_code
_entity_poly.pdbx_strand_id
1 'polypeptide(L)'
;MVGIYNCLNSRIFITLPTYFNSYWRINKEEVKITSYSNNDGIKLMQLLGLHKKDEQVIKLANIGNAEIVYKKNIRISLVDFNPDYLNLYLDTKDGQKYILSLGNTDYQKLATIIQFLKDNQIELIDKQGIVQLLRENKNLFTHFHNKKWTAV
;
A
#
# COMPACT_ATOMS: atom_id res chain seq x y z
N MET A 1 -2.02 -17.11 7.20
CA MET A 1 -3.16 -17.92 7.69
C MET A 1 -4.09 -18.19 6.50
N VAL A 2 -4.54 -19.42 6.28
CA VAL A 2 -5.45 -19.78 5.16
C VAL A 2 -6.84 -20.02 5.75
N GLY A 3 -7.87 -19.48 5.11
CA GLY A 3 -9.26 -19.60 5.55
C GLY A 3 -9.91 -20.73 4.77
N ILE A 4 -10.50 -21.70 5.48
CA ILE A 4 -11.24 -22.80 4.88
C ILE A 4 -12.72 -22.46 5.01
N TYR A 5 -13.40 -22.26 3.89
CA TYR A 5 -14.84 -22.01 3.86
C TYR A 5 -15.58 -23.25 3.34
N ASN A 6 -16.64 -23.65 4.05
CA ASN A 6 -17.54 -24.72 3.65
C ASN A 6 -18.76 -24.15 2.92
N CYS A 7 -18.92 -24.47 1.63
CA CYS A 7 -20.18 -24.24 0.92
C CYS A 7 -21.13 -25.40 1.20
N LEU A 8 -22.18 -25.15 1.99
CA LEU A 8 -23.27 -26.10 2.22
C LEU A 8 -23.89 -26.53 0.87
N ASN A 9 -23.89 -27.84 0.61
CA ASN A 9 -24.41 -28.58 -0.56
C ASN A 9 -23.46 -28.97 -1.70
N SER A 10 -22.15 -28.75 -1.59
CA SER A 10 -21.18 -29.47 -2.43
C SER A 10 -19.90 -29.75 -1.65
N ARG A 11 -19.31 -30.95 -1.77
CA ARG A 11 -18.03 -31.32 -1.13
C ARG A 11 -16.85 -30.60 -1.80
N ILE A 12 -16.91 -29.28 -1.87
CA ILE A 12 -15.88 -28.42 -2.45
C ILE A 12 -15.30 -27.59 -1.31
N PHE A 13 -14.05 -27.87 -0.97
CA PHE A 13 -13.26 -27.06 -0.04
C PHE A 13 -12.54 -25.98 -0.83
N ILE A 14 -12.97 -24.73 -0.66
CA ILE A 14 -12.24 -23.59 -1.23
C ILE A 14 -11.31 -23.07 -0.16
N THR A 15 -10.00 -23.24 -0.40
CA THR A 15 -8.96 -22.61 0.42
C THR A 15 -8.63 -21.27 -0.20
N LEU A 16 -8.87 -20.18 0.54
CA LEU A 16 -8.55 -18.84 0.07
C LEU A 16 -7.50 -18.23 0.98
N PRO A 17 -6.52 -17.51 0.41
CA PRO A 17 -5.71 -16.59 1.20
C PRO A 17 -6.64 -15.69 2.03
N THR A 18 -6.50 -15.70 3.36
CA THR A 18 -7.31 -14.84 4.24
C THR A 18 -7.00 -13.36 4.02
N TYR A 19 -5.88 -13.05 3.38
CA TYR A 19 -5.35 -11.71 3.24
C TYR A 19 -5.20 -11.34 1.76
N PHE A 20 -6.30 -10.86 1.18
CA PHE A 20 -6.26 -10.10 -0.06
C PHE A 20 -6.45 -8.61 0.29
N ASN A 21 -5.44 -7.81 -0.02
CA ASN A 21 -5.46 -6.37 0.23
C ASN A 21 -5.85 -5.63 -1.05
N SER A 22 -6.43 -4.44 -0.86
CA SER A 22 -6.50 -3.45 -1.93
C SER A 22 -5.11 -3.22 -2.51
N TYR A 23 -5.04 -3.04 -3.82
CA TYR A 23 -3.79 -2.83 -4.54
C TYR A 23 -3.96 -1.68 -5.51
N TRP A 24 -2.85 -1.16 -6.00
CA TRP A 24 -2.84 -0.15 -7.03
C TRP A 24 -1.91 -0.58 -8.15
N ARG A 25 -2.18 -0.06 -9.34
CA ARG A 25 -1.35 -0.22 -10.53
C ARG A 25 -1.17 1.14 -11.17
N ILE A 26 -0.03 1.31 -11.83
CA ILE A 26 0.31 2.53 -12.54
C ILE A 26 0.75 2.17 -13.96
N ASN A 27 0.25 2.90 -14.95
CA ASN A 27 0.68 2.84 -16.34
C ASN A 27 0.88 4.28 -16.85
N LYS A 28 1.25 4.49 -18.11
CA LYS A 28 1.54 5.83 -18.67
C LYS A 28 0.38 6.83 -18.67
N GLU A 29 -0.85 6.39 -18.42
CA GLU A 29 -2.05 7.24 -18.47
C GLU A 29 -2.67 7.46 -17.09
N GLU A 30 -2.67 6.42 -16.25
CA GLU A 30 -3.43 6.40 -15.02
C GLU A 30 -2.75 5.63 -13.88
N VAL A 31 -3.09 6.04 -12.66
CA VAL A 31 -3.03 5.21 -11.47
C VAL A 31 -4.43 4.65 -11.24
N LYS A 32 -4.56 3.33 -11.18
CA LYS A 32 -5.81 2.66 -10.77
C LYS A 32 -5.63 2.03 -9.40
N ILE A 33 -6.51 2.37 -8.48
CA ILE A 33 -6.63 1.77 -7.15
C ILE A 33 -7.82 0.82 -7.19
N THR A 34 -7.60 -0.44 -6.83
CA THR A 34 -8.65 -1.45 -6.74
C THR A 34 -8.83 -1.83 -5.27
N SER A 35 -10.03 -1.57 -4.76
CA SER A 35 -10.39 -1.82 -3.37
C SER A 35 -11.41 -2.96 -3.26
N TYR A 36 -11.22 -3.77 -2.23
CA TYR A 36 -12.16 -4.82 -1.84
C TYR A 36 -13.08 -4.31 -0.73
N SER A 37 -14.28 -4.89 -0.66
CA SER A 37 -15.21 -4.64 0.43
C SER A 37 -14.61 -5.07 1.78
N ASN A 38 -14.95 -4.34 2.83
CA ASN A 38 -14.66 -4.73 4.21
C ASN A 38 -15.59 -5.86 4.70
N ASN A 39 -16.65 -6.18 3.96
CA ASN A 39 -17.52 -7.32 4.26
C ASN A 39 -16.94 -8.59 3.62
N ASP A 40 -16.66 -9.61 4.43
CA ASP A 40 -16.01 -10.84 3.99
C ASP A 40 -16.78 -11.62 2.91
N GLY A 41 -18.11 -11.65 3.00
CA GLY A 41 -18.96 -12.31 2.00
C GLY A 41 -18.90 -11.58 0.64
N ILE A 42 -19.00 -10.26 0.66
CA ILE A 42 -18.88 -9.44 -0.56
C ILE A 42 -17.45 -9.54 -1.12
N LYS A 43 -16.44 -9.50 -0.26
CA LYS A 43 -15.03 -9.65 -0.64
C LYS A 43 -14.78 -10.99 -1.32
N LEU A 44 -15.34 -12.08 -0.79
CA LEU A 44 -15.30 -13.39 -1.43
C LEU A 44 -15.92 -13.36 -2.83
N MET A 45 -17.12 -12.81 -2.96
CA MET A 45 -17.78 -12.67 -4.26
C MET A 45 -16.97 -11.81 -5.24
N GLN A 46 -16.31 -10.75 -4.76
CA GLN A 46 -15.39 -9.92 -5.56
C GLN A 46 -14.13 -10.68 -6.01
N LEU A 47 -13.61 -11.58 -5.18
CA LEU A 47 -12.47 -12.43 -5.52
C LEU A 47 -12.85 -13.48 -6.57
N LEU A 48 -14.06 -14.04 -6.48
CA LEU A 48 -14.60 -15.00 -7.45
C LEU A 48 -15.10 -14.35 -8.74
N GLY A 49 -15.06 -13.02 -8.86
CA GLY A 49 -15.58 -12.29 -10.02
C GLY A 49 -17.11 -12.21 -10.09
N LEU A 50 -17.79 -12.60 -9.02
CA LEU A 50 -19.26 -12.60 -8.90
C LEU A 50 -19.82 -11.26 -8.40
N HIS A 51 -18.95 -10.36 -7.92
CA HIS A 51 -19.31 -9.01 -7.51
C HIS A 51 -18.26 -8.00 -8.01
N LYS A 52 -18.68 -6.78 -8.35
CA LYS A 52 -17.77 -5.73 -8.80
C LYS A 52 -16.87 -5.25 -7.67
N LYS A 53 -15.60 -5.00 -7.99
CA LYS A 53 -14.62 -4.35 -7.11
C LYS A 53 -14.82 -2.84 -7.19
N ASP A 54 -14.43 -2.14 -6.14
CA ASP A 54 -14.35 -0.68 -6.21
C ASP A 54 -13.07 -0.30 -6.95
N GLU A 55 -13.17 0.63 -7.90
CA GLU A 55 -12.05 1.08 -8.71
C GLU A 55 -12.02 2.60 -8.77
N GLN A 56 -10.90 3.19 -8.34
CA GLN A 56 -10.62 4.61 -8.49
C GLN A 56 -9.55 4.78 -9.55
N VAL A 57 -9.81 5.67 -10.51
CA VAL A 57 -8.90 5.99 -11.61
C VAL A 57 -8.45 7.43 -11.47
N ILE A 58 -7.14 7.62 -11.37
CA ILE A 58 -6.50 8.93 -11.27
C ILE A 58 -5.67 9.11 -12.54
N LYS A 59 -6.04 10.06 -13.39
CA LYS A 59 -5.23 10.41 -14.56
C LYS A 59 -3.87 10.94 -14.10
N LEU A 60 -2.79 10.44 -14.68
CA LEU A 60 -1.43 10.89 -14.35
C LEU A 60 -1.27 12.39 -14.54
N ALA A 61 -1.86 12.94 -15.60
CA ALA A 61 -1.85 14.38 -15.87
C ALA A 61 -2.48 15.23 -14.75
N ASN A 62 -3.33 14.64 -13.90
CA ASN A 62 -3.94 15.31 -12.75
C ASN A 62 -3.08 15.20 -11.47
N ILE A 63 -2.06 14.36 -11.43
CA ILE A 63 -1.16 14.28 -10.28
C ILE A 63 -0.27 15.51 -10.28
N GLY A 64 -0.28 16.25 -9.17
CA GLY A 64 0.57 17.43 -8.98
C GLY A 64 1.93 17.04 -8.44
N ASN A 65 1.94 16.30 -7.32
CA ASN A 65 3.16 15.78 -6.70
C ASN A 65 2.90 14.43 -6.02
N ALA A 66 3.98 13.75 -5.68
CA ALA A 66 3.95 12.56 -4.86
C ALA A 66 4.85 12.73 -3.63
N GLU A 67 4.42 12.28 -2.46
CA GLU A 67 5.22 12.33 -1.23
C GLU A 67 5.42 10.91 -0.69
N ILE A 68 6.67 10.50 -0.47
CA ILE A 68 6.98 9.24 0.21
C ILE A 68 7.05 9.47 1.71
N VAL A 69 6.28 8.68 2.46
CA VAL A 69 6.16 8.83 3.91
C VAL A 69 6.23 7.47 4.60
N TYR A 70 7.04 7.42 5.64
CA TYR A 70 7.09 6.30 6.58
C TYR A 70 6.37 6.71 7.88
N LYS A 71 5.31 5.96 8.21
CA LYS A 71 4.48 6.18 9.40
C LYS A 71 4.59 4.99 10.34
N LYS A 72 5.05 5.28 11.56
CA LYS A 72 5.05 4.33 12.67
C LYS A 72 3.64 3.99 13.09
N ASN A 73 3.37 2.72 13.35
CA ASN A 73 2.15 2.26 13.92
C ASN A 73 2.21 2.32 15.46
N ILE A 74 1.15 2.79 16.11
CA ILE A 74 1.07 2.86 17.56
C ILE A 74 0.64 1.49 18.06
N ARG A 75 1.54 0.78 18.72
CA ARG A 75 1.27 -0.54 19.28
C ARG A 75 0.71 -0.40 20.69
N ILE A 76 -0.55 -0.77 20.88
CA ILE A 76 -1.23 -0.73 22.18
C ILE A 76 -1.18 -2.07 22.93
N SER A 77 -0.63 -3.12 22.32
CA SER A 77 -0.54 -4.48 22.90
C SER A 77 0.73 -5.21 22.48
N LEU A 78 1.20 -6.13 23.33
CA LEU A 78 2.31 -7.05 23.04
C LEU A 78 1.99 -8.07 21.92
N VAL A 79 0.71 -8.20 21.55
CA VAL A 79 0.22 -9.05 20.46
C VAL A 79 -0.10 -8.23 19.19
N ASP A 80 0.19 -6.92 19.19
CA ASP A 80 0.02 -6.07 18.03
C ASP A 80 1.21 -6.17 17.08
N PHE A 81 1.09 -7.08 16.10
CA PHE A 81 2.07 -7.30 15.04
C PHE A 81 1.79 -6.45 13.79
N ASN A 82 0.95 -5.41 13.87
CA ASN A 82 0.68 -4.59 12.70
C ASN A 82 1.96 -3.88 12.23
N PRO A 83 2.32 -4.02 10.95
CA PRO A 83 3.52 -3.41 10.42
C PRO A 83 3.37 -1.88 10.39
N ASP A 84 4.50 -1.21 10.32
CA ASP A 84 4.52 0.21 9.96
C ASP A 84 4.18 0.39 8.49
N TYR A 85 3.79 1.61 8.14
CA TYR A 85 3.32 1.93 6.81
C TYR A 85 4.40 2.70 6.04
N LEU A 86 4.81 2.14 4.92
CA LEU A 86 5.51 2.87 3.88
C LEU A 86 4.51 3.19 2.77
N ASN A 87 4.23 4.48 2.57
CA ASN A 87 3.19 4.95 1.65
C ASN A 87 3.74 5.98 0.68
N LEU A 88 3.15 6.00 -0.51
CA LEU A 88 3.26 7.08 -1.48
C LEU A 88 1.92 7.85 -1.48
N TYR A 89 1.97 9.09 -1.02
CA TYR A 89 0.84 10.01 -1.07
C TYR A 89 0.83 10.69 -2.44
N LEU A 90 -0.32 10.73 -3.09
CA LEU A 90 -0.51 11.47 -4.33
C LEU A 90 -1.43 12.65 -4.06
N ASP A 91 -0.90 13.85 -4.29
CA ASP A 91 -1.69 15.08 -4.27
C ASP A 91 -2.04 15.45 -5.71
N THR A 92 -3.33 15.54 -6.01
CA THR A 92 -3.82 15.92 -7.33
C THR A 92 -4.04 17.43 -7.43
N LYS A 93 -4.03 17.94 -8.67
CA LYS A 93 -4.17 19.37 -8.98
C LYS A 93 -5.53 19.94 -8.58
N ASP A 94 -6.55 19.09 -8.49
CA ASP A 94 -7.89 19.41 -7.98
C ASP A 94 -8.03 19.30 -6.44
N GLY A 95 -6.93 19.05 -5.73
CA GLY A 95 -6.87 19.05 -4.26
C GLY A 95 -7.24 17.73 -3.59
N GLN A 96 -7.49 16.66 -4.35
CA GLN A 96 -7.68 15.31 -3.77
C GLN A 96 -6.36 14.71 -3.31
N LYS A 97 -6.45 13.81 -2.33
CA LYS A 97 -5.30 13.10 -1.76
C LYS A 97 -5.56 11.60 -1.78
N TYR A 98 -4.59 10.85 -2.30
CA TYR A 98 -4.64 9.41 -2.37
C TYR A 98 -3.45 8.80 -1.64
N ILE A 99 -3.66 7.65 -1.00
CA ILE A 99 -2.62 6.94 -0.25
C ILE A 99 -2.39 5.60 -0.93
N LEU A 100 -1.19 5.41 -1.46
CA LEU A 100 -0.77 4.16 -2.09
C LEU A 100 0.18 3.44 -1.14
N SER A 101 -0.22 2.27 -0.66
CA SER A 101 0.68 1.44 0.14
C SER A 101 1.80 0.89 -0.74
N LEU A 102 3.05 1.10 -0.32
CA LEU A 102 4.22 0.51 -0.96
C LEU A 102 4.55 -0.87 -0.36
N GLY A 103 3.91 -1.26 0.73
CA GLY A 103 4.18 -2.52 1.43
C GLY A 103 5.67 -2.67 1.79
N ASN A 104 6.19 -3.89 1.66
CA ASN A 104 7.62 -4.19 1.87
C ASN A 104 8.42 -4.02 0.56
N THR A 105 8.45 -2.79 0.04
CA THR A 105 9.16 -2.44 -1.20
C THR A 105 10.66 -2.25 -0.94
N ASP A 106 11.49 -2.90 -1.74
CA ASP A 106 12.94 -2.68 -1.77
C ASP A 106 13.32 -1.45 -2.63
N TYR A 107 14.60 -1.06 -2.58
CA TYR A 107 15.08 0.09 -3.36
C TYR A 107 14.93 -0.10 -4.88
N GLN A 108 15.06 -1.31 -5.43
CA GLN A 108 15.00 -1.53 -6.89
C GLN A 108 13.60 -1.27 -7.42
N LYS A 109 12.59 -1.79 -6.72
CA LYS A 109 11.18 -1.53 -7.01
C LYS A 109 10.84 -0.05 -6.80
N LEU A 110 11.31 0.56 -5.72
CA LEU A 110 11.10 1.98 -5.47
C LEU A 110 11.74 2.83 -6.57
N ALA A 111 12.99 2.57 -6.95
CA ALA A 111 13.69 3.30 -8.00
C ALA A 111 12.93 3.26 -9.33
N THR A 112 12.29 2.14 -9.65
CA THR A 112 11.42 2.02 -10.83
C THR A 112 10.21 2.96 -10.74
N ILE A 113 9.57 3.04 -9.57
CA ILE A 113 8.45 3.97 -9.33
C ILE A 113 8.93 5.42 -9.43
N ILE A 114 10.07 5.75 -8.81
CA ILE A 114 10.64 7.10 -8.84
C ILE A 114 10.96 7.53 -10.27
N GLN A 115 11.61 6.65 -11.05
CA GLN A 115 11.92 6.94 -12.45
C GLN A 115 10.63 7.14 -13.25
N PHE A 116 9.62 6.29 -13.03
CA PHE A 116 8.32 6.44 -13.67
C PHE A 116 7.66 7.79 -13.37
N LEU A 117 7.65 8.24 -12.10
CA LEU A 117 7.10 9.53 -11.71
C LEU A 117 7.87 10.68 -12.38
N LYS A 118 9.21 10.61 -12.37
CA LYS A 118 10.08 11.60 -13.00
C LYS A 118 9.84 11.71 -14.51
N ASP A 119 9.72 10.60 -15.21
CA ASP A 119 9.44 10.57 -16.66
C ASP A 119 8.10 11.21 -17.01
N ASN A 120 7.15 11.21 -16.05
CA ASN A 120 5.84 11.86 -16.17
C ASN A 120 5.81 13.27 -15.54
N GLN A 121 6.97 13.87 -15.25
CA GLN A 121 7.11 15.21 -14.66
C GLN A 121 6.40 15.37 -13.30
N ILE A 122 6.26 14.27 -12.55
CA ILE A 122 5.72 14.29 -11.19
C ILE A 122 6.89 14.35 -10.21
N GLU A 123 6.94 15.43 -9.43
CA GLU A 123 7.93 15.59 -8.38
C GLU A 123 7.69 14.59 -7.24
N LEU A 124 8.75 13.90 -6.81
CA LEU A 124 8.75 13.11 -5.59
C LEU A 124 9.35 13.92 -4.44
N ILE A 125 8.55 14.15 -3.42
CA ILE A 125 8.92 14.78 -2.17
C ILE A 125 9.33 13.69 -1.18
N ASP A 126 10.58 13.73 -0.70
CA ASP A 126 11.12 12.83 0.33
C ASP A 126 11.70 13.63 1.50
N LYS A 127 10.82 14.09 2.40
CA LYS A 127 11.23 14.89 3.58
C LYS A 127 11.96 14.04 4.63
N GLN A 128 11.79 12.73 4.60
CA GLN A 128 12.31 11.81 5.62
C GLN A 128 13.62 11.11 5.17
N GLY A 129 14.10 11.37 3.96
CA GLY A 129 15.28 10.73 3.39
C GLY A 129 15.13 9.23 3.14
N ILE A 130 13.89 8.75 3.00
CA ILE A 130 13.55 7.33 2.85
C ILE A 130 14.23 6.71 1.63
N VAL A 131 14.29 7.43 0.51
CA VAL A 131 14.90 6.95 -0.72
C VAL A 131 16.38 6.65 -0.50
N GLN A 132 17.09 7.54 0.20
CA GLN A 132 18.50 7.37 0.52
C GLN A 132 18.71 6.21 1.50
N LEU A 133 17.87 6.09 2.53
CA LEU A 133 17.94 4.98 3.49
C LEU A 133 17.78 3.63 2.79
N LEU A 134 16.80 3.50 1.91
CA LEU A 134 16.58 2.26 1.15
C LEU A 134 17.72 1.98 0.18
N ARG A 135 18.27 3.01 -0.49
CA ARG A 135 19.46 2.88 -1.34
C ARG A 135 20.66 2.31 -0.60
N GLU A 136 20.84 2.70 0.65
CA GLU A 136 21.91 2.24 1.54
C GLU A 136 21.58 0.89 2.23
N ASN A 137 20.48 0.22 1.85
CA ASN A 137 19.97 -0.99 2.50
C ASN A 137 19.72 -0.82 4.01
N LYS A 138 19.46 0.41 4.47
CA LYS A 138 19.10 0.67 5.87
C LYS A 138 17.67 0.21 6.13
N ASN A 139 17.51 -0.48 7.25
CA ASN A 139 16.19 -0.90 7.71
C ASN A 139 15.40 0.31 8.23
N LEU A 140 14.29 0.65 7.56
CA LEU A 140 13.43 1.78 7.94
C LEU A 140 12.84 1.62 9.35
N PHE A 141 12.44 0.40 9.72
CA PHE A 141 11.94 0.11 11.06
C PHE A 141 12.97 0.49 12.12
N THR A 142 14.18 -0.06 12.02
CA THR A 142 15.27 0.24 12.94
C THR A 142 15.59 1.73 12.96
N HIS A 143 15.66 2.38 11.79
CA HIS A 143 15.99 3.80 11.70
C HIS A 143 14.98 4.70 12.43
N PHE A 144 13.68 4.53 12.17
CA PHE A 144 12.64 5.41 12.75
C PHE A 144 12.23 5.05 14.19
N HIS A 145 12.64 3.88 14.68
CA HIS A 145 12.41 3.42 16.05
C HIS A 145 13.64 3.54 16.97
N ASN A 146 14.84 3.82 16.45
CA ASN A 146 16.08 3.96 17.25
C ASN A 146 16.20 5.25 18.08
N LYS A 147 15.11 5.71 18.69
CA LYS A 147 15.26 6.56 19.88
C LYS A 147 15.53 5.63 21.05
N LYS A 148 16.70 5.79 21.69
CA LYS A 148 16.94 5.25 23.03
C LYS A 148 15.68 5.56 23.84
N TRP A 149 15.09 4.52 24.43
CA TRP A 149 14.07 4.71 25.45
C TRP A 149 14.71 5.52 26.57
N THR A 150 14.57 6.86 26.53
CA THR A 150 14.72 7.65 27.73
C THR A 150 13.47 7.37 28.52
N ALA A 151 13.54 6.35 29.38
CA ALA A 151 12.63 6.24 30.50
C ALA A 151 12.65 7.58 31.24
N VAL A 152 11.49 8.23 31.29
CA VAL A 152 11.24 9.32 32.24
C VAL A 152 10.81 8.66 33.54
#